data_AF-A0A9R1CZJ2-F1
#
_entry.id   AF-A0A9R1CZJ2-F1
#
_cell.length_a   1.000
_cell.length_b   1.000
_cell.length_c   1.000
_cell.angle_alpha   90.00
_cell.angle_beta   90.00
_cell.angle_gamma   90.00
#
_symmetry.space_group_name_H-M   'P 1'
#
loop_
_entity.id
_entity.type
_entity.pdbx_description
1 polymer ?
#
loop_
_entity_poly.entity_id
_entity_poly.type
_entity_poly.pdbx_seq_one_letter_code
_entity_poly.pdbx_strand_id
1 'polypeptide(L)'
;MLSLLEESYSAPPVSITGSESSPPIQSYQLRQSVCEVETELLIQTFDDRILVIVTQNGKVGCLTQASLPQQIPLPPPNNHLQSNDHPSNLHILSILPQPPPQASLTPLLGSPPQQTLHELYVSQIATLVWWALQTSGHARRHVVVGLALKQNGNGARDEDNSEEEALVESERERYAGIMDMVSQWPGPELRMISNLE
;
A
#
# COMPACT_ATOMS: atom_id res chain seq x y z
N MET A 1 37.84 35.04 -32.86
CA MET A 1 37.00 33.90 -32.44
C MET A 1 37.90 32.71 -32.24
N LEU A 2 38.25 32.38 -30.99
CA LEU A 2 38.97 31.16 -30.64
C LEU A 2 38.30 30.57 -29.40
N SER A 3 37.81 29.36 -29.56
CA SER A 3 36.96 28.60 -28.65
C SER A 3 37.74 28.15 -27.42
N LEU A 4 37.19 28.42 -26.23
CA LEU A 4 37.51 27.70 -25.00
C LEU A 4 37.06 26.25 -25.17
N LEU A 5 38.01 25.32 -25.25
CA LEU A 5 37.75 23.88 -25.11
C LEU A 5 38.06 23.51 -23.66
N GLU A 6 36.97 23.24 -22.94
CA GLU A 6 36.95 22.74 -21.57
C GLU A 6 37.49 21.30 -21.57
N GLU A 7 38.66 21.10 -20.97
CA GLU A 7 39.25 19.77 -20.73
C GLU A 7 38.34 18.99 -19.77
N SER A 8 37.50 18.10 -20.32
CA SER A 8 36.74 17.15 -19.52
C SER A 8 37.69 16.05 -19.01
N TYR A 9 38.08 16.13 -17.75
CA TYR A 9 38.75 15.02 -17.06
C TYR A 9 37.81 13.82 -16.98
N SER A 10 38.17 12.73 -17.66
CA SER A 10 37.48 11.44 -17.49
C SER A 10 37.82 10.89 -16.11
N ALA A 11 36.82 10.78 -15.23
CA ALA A 11 36.98 10.10 -13.95
C ALA A 11 37.31 8.61 -14.19
N PRO A 12 38.23 8.01 -13.42
CA PRO A 12 38.50 6.58 -13.53
C PRO A 12 37.26 5.77 -13.13
N PRO A 13 37.02 4.60 -13.74
CA PRO A 13 35.89 3.76 -13.39
C PRO A 13 36.02 3.28 -11.94
N VAL A 14 35.04 3.63 -11.11
CA VAL A 14 34.93 3.09 -9.75
C VAL A 14 34.72 1.58 -9.88
N SER A 15 35.74 0.81 -9.54
CA SER A 15 35.62 -0.64 -9.40
C SER A 15 34.81 -0.91 -8.14
N ILE A 16 33.52 -1.19 -8.30
CA ILE A 16 32.63 -1.59 -7.22
C ILE A 16 33.00 -3.03 -6.85
N THR A 17 33.96 -3.20 -5.94
CA THR A 17 34.03 -4.43 -5.12
C THR A 17 32.92 -4.33 -4.08
N GLY A 18 31.68 -4.48 -4.54
CA GLY A 18 30.50 -4.41 -3.68
C GLY A 18 30.36 -5.71 -2.92
N SER A 19 30.72 -5.71 -1.64
CA SER A 19 30.02 -6.57 -0.69
C SER A 19 28.53 -6.31 -0.88
N GLU A 20 27.74 -7.32 -1.23
CA GLU A 20 26.27 -7.22 -1.29
C GLU A 20 25.75 -6.88 0.11
N SER A 21 25.78 -5.61 0.49
CA SER A 21 25.13 -5.12 1.69
C SER A 21 23.64 -5.16 1.40
N SER A 22 22.93 -6.10 2.01
CA SER A 22 21.47 -6.09 1.99
C SER A 22 20.98 -4.71 2.44
N PRO A 23 19.92 -4.17 1.80
CA PRO A 23 19.44 -2.83 2.13
C PRO A 23 19.08 -2.76 3.63
N PRO A 24 19.41 -1.64 4.30
CA PRO A 24 19.23 -1.54 5.76
C PRO A 24 17.77 -1.66 6.17
N ILE A 25 16.85 -1.25 5.30
CA ILE A 25 15.40 -1.35 5.48
C ILE A 25 14.88 -2.37 4.48
N GLN A 26 14.12 -3.34 4.96
CA GLN A 26 13.45 -4.30 4.08
C GLN A 26 12.29 -3.62 3.36
N SER A 27 12.22 -3.85 2.05
CA SER A 27 11.22 -3.26 1.16
C SER A 27 10.57 -4.33 0.31
N TYR A 28 9.25 -4.24 0.17
CA TYR A 28 8.46 -4.98 -0.79
C TYR A 28 7.86 -3.98 -1.78
N GLN A 29 7.95 -4.28 -3.08
CA GLN A 29 7.42 -3.45 -4.15
C GLN A 29 6.61 -4.31 -5.11
N LEU A 30 5.45 -3.82 -5.50
CA LEU A 30 4.59 -4.46 -6.49
C LEU A 30 3.99 -3.39 -7.40
N ARG A 31 3.93 -3.67 -8.69
CA ARG A 31 3.34 -2.79 -9.70
C ARG A 31 2.35 -3.60 -10.51
N GLN A 32 1.09 -3.17 -10.49
CA GLN A 32 0.00 -3.87 -11.14
C GLN A 32 -1.02 -2.87 -11.69
N SER A 33 -1.72 -3.25 -12.76
CA SER A 33 -2.86 -2.48 -13.26
C SER A 33 -4.09 -2.74 -12.39
N VAL A 34 -4.67 -1.67 -11.84
CA VAL A 34 -5.94 -1.71 -11.11
C VAL A 34 -6.92 -0.79 -11.83
N CYS A 35 -8.02 -1.33 -12.36
CA CYS A 35 -8.98 -0.61 -13.21
C CYS A 35 -8.28 0.14 -14.36
N GLU A 36 -7.37 -0.53 -15.07
CA GLU A 36 -6.58 0.01 -16.19
C GLU A 36 -5.59 1.15 -15.82
N VAL A 37 -5.44 1.45 -14.54
CA VAL A 37 -4.49 2.44 -14.04
C VAL A 37 -3.30 1.73 -13.41
N GLU A 38 -2.09 2.03 -13.89
CA GLU A 38 -0.86 1.55 -13.25
C GLU A 38 -0.84 2.00 -11.79
N THR A 39 -0.81 1.02 -10.90
CA THR A 39 -0.80 1.22 -9.46
C THR A 39 0.46 0.61 -8.89
N GLU A 40 1.17 1.41 -8.09
CA GLU A 40 2.39 1.02 -7.40
C GLU A 40 2.10 0.87 -5.91
N LEU A 41 2.54 -0.26 -5.36
CA LEU A 41 2.59 -0.57 -3.95
C LEU A 41 4.04 -0.61 -3.49
N LEU A 42 4.36 0.14 -2.44
CA LEU A 42 5.62 0.06 -1.73
C LEU A 42 5.33 -0.17 -0.25
N ILE A 43 5.93 -1.20 0.32
CA ILE A 43 5.90 -1.48 1.76
C ILE A 43 7.33 -1.47 2.30
N GLN A 44 7.60 -0.66 3.31
CA GLN A 44 8.89 -0.63 4.01
C GLN A 44 8.70 -0.91 5.48
N THR A 45 9.50 -1.83 6.01
CA THR A 45 9.38 -2.32 7.39
C THR A 45 10.43 -1.68 8.27
N PHE A 46 10.08 -0.60 8.97
CA PHE A 46 10.92 0.02 9.99
C PHE A 46 10.68 -0.65 11.35
N ASP A 47 11.57 -0.42 12.31
CA ASP A 47 11.51 -1.06 13.63
C ASP A 47 10.25 -0.68 14.41
N ASP A 48 9.81 0.58 14.33
CA ASP A 48 8.65 1.09 15.04
C ASP A 48 7.37 1.10 14.18
N ARG A 49 7.51 1.15 12.85
CA ARG A 49 6.41 1.41 11.91
C ARG A 49 6.55 0.63 10.60
N ILE A 50 5.42 0.36 9.97
CA ILE A 50 5.37 -0.09 8.57
C ILE A 50 4.90 1.08 7.72
N LEU A 51 5.69 1.49 6.73
CA LEU A 51 5.28 2.46 5.73
C LEU A 51 4.66 1.72 4.54
N VAL A 52 3.48 2.14 4.13
CA VAL A 52 2.76 1.61 2.95
C VAL A 52 2.42 2.78 2.04
N ILE A 53 2.89 2.76 0.81
CA ILE A 53 2.51 3.74 -0.21
C ILE A 53 1.73 3.02 -1.31
N VAL A 54 0.54 3.53 -1.62
CA VAL A 54 -0.26 3.11 -2.78
C VAL A 54 -0.47 4.32 -3.66
N THR A 55 0.08 4.28 -4.88
CA THR A 55 0.04 5.43 -5.80
C THR A 55 -0.29 5.05 -7.22
N GLN A 56 -1.06 5.91 -7.89
CA GLN A 56 -1.44 5.80 -9.30
C GLN A 56 -0.87 6.96 -10.14
N ASN A 57 -0.11 7.86 -9.52
CA ASN A 57 0.40 9.07 -10.18
C ASN A 57 1.84 9.42 -9.78
N GLY A 58 2.54 8.49 -9.13
CA GLY A 58 3.92 8.66 -8.65
C GLY A 58 4.05 9.59 -7.43
N LYS A 59 2.94 10.07 -6.85
CA LYS A 59 2.95 10.89 -5.63
C LYS A 59 2.69 10.04 -4.40
N VAL A 60 3.11 10.53 -3.24
CA VAL A 60 2.81 9.89 -1.93
C VAL A 60 1.36 10.13 -1.49
N GLY A 61 0.79 11.27 -1.86
CA GLY A 61 -0.60 11.62 -1.55
C GLY A 61 -0.80 12.00 -0.09
N CYS A 62 -1.95 11.64 0.48
CA CYS A 62 -2.24 11.90 1.90
C CYS A 62 -1.64 10.80 2.76
N LEU A 63 -0.91 11.18 3.83
CA LEU A 63 -0.33 10.24 4.79
C LEU A 63 -1.19 10.21 6.05
N THR A 64 -1.62 9.00 6.43
CA THR A 64 -2.35 8.76 7.68
C THR A 64 -1.73 7.58 8.41
N GLN A 65 -1.51 7.77 9.71
CA GLN A 65 -1.11 6.70 10.61
C GLN A 65 -2.35 5.95 11.10
N ALA A 66 -2.35 4.63 10.93
CA ALA A 66 -3.23 3.72 11.65
C ALA A 66 -2.49 3.12 12.85
N SER A 67 -3.12 3.19 14.02
CA SER A 67 -2.62 2.58 15.25
C SER A 67 -3.66 1.69 15.91
N LEU A 68 -3.20 0.53 16.40
CA LEU A 68 -4.02 -0.41 17.16
C LEU A 68 -3.20 -0.91 18.34
N PRO A 69 -3.67 -0.74 19.59
CA PRO A 69 -2.98 -1.23 20.78
C PRO A 69 -2.68 -2.73 20.70
N GLN A 70 -1.49 -3.16 21.12
CA GLN A 70 -1.05 -4.56 21.04
C GLN A 70 -1.92 -5.54 21.84
N GLN A 71 -2.60 -5.05 22.88
CA GLN A 71 -3.48 -5.85 23.74
C GLN A 71 -4.80 -6.23 23.07
N ILE A 72 -5.18 -5.56 21.98
CA ILE A 72 -6.44 -5.81 21.29
C ILE A 72 -6.21 -6.95 20.29
N PRO A 73 -6.87 -8.12 20.43
CA PRO A 73 -6.75 -9.19 19.44
C PRO A 73 -7.34 -8.74 18.10
N LEU A 74 -6.74 -9.19 16.99
CA LEU A 74 -7.38 -9.00 15.68
C LEU A 74 -8.64 -9.86 15.60
N PRO A 75 -9.77 -9.33 15.09
CA PRO A 75 -10.97 -10.13 14.85
C PRO A 75 -10.67 -11.21 13.82
N PRO A 76 -11.12 -12.46 14.00
CA PRO A 76 -10.78 -13.57 13.10
C PRO A 76 -11.21 -13.26 11.65
N PRO A 77 -10.48 -13.78 10.65
CA PRO A 77 -10.84 -13.58 9.25
C PRO A 77 -12.20 -14.20 8.96
N ASN A 78 -12.97 -13.57 8.07
CA ASN A 78 -14.28 -14.06 7.67
C ASN A 78 -14.11 -15.35 6.85
N ASN A 79 -14.42 -16.50 7.46
CA ASN A 79 -14.46 -17.79 6.77
C ASN A 79 -15.78 -17.95 5.99
N HIS A 80 -16.03 -17.12 4.98
CA HIS A 80 -17.10 -17.38 4.02
C HIS A 80 -16.55 -18.18 2.84
N LEU A 81 -16.42 -19.49 3.05
CA LEU A 81 -16.31 -20.43 1.93
C LEU A 81 -17.70 -20.59 1.30
N GLN A 82 -17.73 -20.50 -0.04
CA GLN A 82 -18.78 -20.91 -0.98
C GLN A 82 -19.62 -19.79 -1.63
N SER A 83 -19.27 -19.46 -2.87
CA SER A 83 -20.18 -19.68 -4.01
C SER A 83 -19.37 -19.87 -5.29
N ASN A 84 -19.80 -20.82 -6.11
CA ASN A 84 -19.05 -21.46 -7.18
C ASN A 84 -19.34 -20.82 -8.55
N ASP A 85 -19.54 -19.51 -8.63
CA ASP A 85 -19.94 -18.86 -9.89
C ASP A 85 -19.27 -17.48 -10.07
N HIS A 86 -18.38 -17.42 -11.06
CA HIS A 86 -17.69 -16.27 -11.66
C HIS A 86 -16.41 -15.76 -10.95
N PRO A 87 -15.24 -15.77 -11.63
CA PRO A 87 -14.02 -15.11 -11.16
C PRO A 87 -14.16 -13.59 -11.33
N SER A 88 -15.06 -12.98 -10.57
CA SER A 88 -15.16 -11.53 -10.49
C SER A 88 -14.00 -11.01 -9.63
N ASN A 89 -13.33 -9.95 -10.07
CA ASN A 89 -12.24 -9.28 -9.32
C ASN A 89 -12.63 -8.85 -7.88
N LEU A 90 -13.92 -8.94 -7.54
CA LEU A 90 -14.49 -8.62 -6.23
C LEU A 90 -14.43 -9.77 -5.22
N HIS A 91 -13.97 -10.97 -5.56
CA HIS A 91 -13.90 -12.11 -4.64
C HIS A 91 -13.11 -11.79 -3.36
N ILE A 92 -12.05 -11.00 -3.50
CA ILE A 92 -11.22 -10.51 -2.38
C ILE A 92 -12.09 -9.85 -1.29
N LEU A 93 -13.14 -9.09 -1.66
CA LEU A 93 -13.99 -8.37 -0.70
C LEU A 93 -14.70 -9.31 0.28
N SER A 94 -15.01 -10.54 -0.13
CA SER A 94 -15.69 -11.54 0.71
C SER A 94 -14.76 -12.15 1.76
N ILE A 95 -13.45 -12.11 1.54
CA ILE A 95 -12.43 -12.71 2.41
C ILE A 95 -11.65 -11.66 3.22
N LEU A 96 -11.92 -10.36 3.02
CA LEU A 96 -11.24 -9.30 3.76
C LEU A 96 -11.55 -9.38 5.26
N PRO A 97 -10.53 -9.27 6.13
CA PRO A 97 -10.74 -9.15 7.56
C PRO A 97 -11.45 -7.83 7.89
N GLN A 98 -12.34 -7.85 8.88
CA GLN A 98 -13.00 -6.64 9.34
C GLN A 98 -12.00 -5.71 10.06
N PRO A 99 -11.99 -4.41 9.73
CA PRO A 99 -11.16 -3.46 10.44
C PRO A 99 -11.53 -3.35 11.93
N PRO A 100 -10.55 -3.41 12.85
CA PRO A 100 -10.84 -3.30 14.28
C PRO A 100 -11.44 -1.94 14.64
N PRO A 101 -12.59 -1.87 15.35
CA PRO A 101 -13.24 -0.61 15.67
C PRO A 101 -12.44 0.27 16.64
N GLN A 102 -11.46 -0.30 17.33
CA GLN A 102 -10.54 0.42 18.22
C GLN A 102 -9.29 0.95 17.51
N ALA A 103 -9.14 0.72 16.20
CA ALA A 103 -8.08 1.32 15.42
C ALA A 103 -8.28 2.84 15.36
N SER A 104 -7.23 3.60 15.64
CA SER A 104 -7.23 5.06 15.49
C SER A 104 -6.49 5.47 14.24
N LEU A 105 -7.06 6.42 13.51
CA LEU A 105 -6.50 7.01 12.30
C LEU A 105 -6.07 8.46 12.60
N THR A 106 -4.79 8.75 12.43
CA THR A 106 -4.21 10.08 12.67
C THR A 106 -3.63 10.62 11.36
N PRO A 107 -4.20 11.67 10.76
CA PRO A 107 -3.64 12.29 9.57
C PRO A 107 -2.27 12.91 9.91
N LEU A 108 -1.28 12.69 9.05
CA LEU A 108 0.09 13.19 9.20
C LEU A 108 0.42 14.27 8.17
N LEU A 109 -0.06 14.09 6.93
CA LEU A 109 0.21 15.03 5.84
C LEU A 109 -0.94 15.03 4.81
N GLY A 110 -1.32 16.22 4.36
CA GLY A 110 -2.34 16.40 3.33
C GLY A 110 -3.77 16.36 3.87
N SER A 111 -4.73 16.53 2.97
CA SER A 111 -6.15 16.43 3.29
C SER A 111 -6.85 15.75 2.10
N PRO A 112 -7.48 14.58 2.30
CA PRO A 112 -8.10 13.86 1.20
C PRO A 112 -9.36 14.59 0.71
N PRO A 113 -9.68 14.53 -0.59
CA PRO A 113 -10.92 15.09 -1.13
C PRO A 113 -12.17 14.47 -0.51
N GLN A 114 -12.14 13.17 -0.22
CA GLN A 114 -13.20 12.42 0.46
C GLN A 114 -12.61 11.70 1.69
N GLN A 115 -12.82 12.29 2.86
CA GLN A 115 -12.27 11.80 4.13
C GLN A 115 -12.73 10.37 4.44
N THR A 116 -14.03 10.07 4.32
CA THR A 116 -14.58 8.76 4.67
C THR A 116 -14.04 7.64 3.80
N LEU A 117 -13.94 7.84 2.49
CA LEU A 117 -13.35 6.83 1.59
C LEU A 117 -11.86 6.64 1.91
N HIS A 118 -11.12 7.74 2.11
CA HIS A 118 -9.71 7.65 2.49
C HIS A 118 -9.51 6.85 3.78
N GLU A 119 -10.31 7.12 4.82
CA GLU A 119 -10.27 6.37 6.08
C GLU A 119 -10.61 4.89 5.89
N LEU A 120 -11.57 4.56 5.03
CA LEU A 120 -11.91 3.18 4.67
C LEU A 120 -10.70 2.43 4.07
N TYR A 121 -10.04 3.04 3.07
CA TYR A 121 -8.83 2.46 2.46
C TYR A 121 -7.72 2.27 3.50
N VAL A 122 -7.41 3.31 4.27
CA VAL A 122 -6.33 3.26 5.27
C VAL A 122 -6.60 2.19 6.32
N SER A 123 -7.83 2.14 6.84
CA SER A 123 -8.23 1.19 7.87
C SER A 123 -8.08 -0.26 7.39
N GLN A 124 -8.53 -0.54 6.16
CA GLN A 124 -8.43 -1.87 5.58
C GLN A 124 -6.98 -2.28 5.27
N ILE A 125 -6.19 -1.37 4.68
CA ILE A 125 -4.76 -1.61 4.40
C ILE A 125 -4.01 -1.91 5.70
N ALA A 126 -4.23 -1.10 6.74
CA ALA A 126 -3.62 -1.33 8.04
C ALA A 126 -4.01 -2.68 8.63
N THR A 127 -5.27 -3.08 8.47
CA THR A 127 -5.77 -4.39 8.92
C THR A 127 -5.08 -5.54 8.22
N LEU A 128 -4.92 -5.47 6.89
CA LEU A 128 -4.18 -6.49 6.12
C LEU A 128 -2.71 -6.58 6.57
N VAL A 129 -2.06 -5.44 6.78
CA VAL A 129 -0.67 -5.37 7.27
C VAL A 129 -0.55 -5.96 8.67
N TRP A 130 -1.48 -5.66 9.60
CA TRP A 130 -1.47 -6.26 10.93
C TRP A 130 -1.68 -7.77 10.90
N TRP A 131 -2.53 -8.25 9.99
CA TRP A 131 -2.71 -9.68 9.76
C TRP A 131 -1.42 -10.33 9.25
N ALA A 132 -0.76 -9.75 8.24
CA ALA A 132 0.50 -10.24 7.71
C ALA A 132 1.62 -10.25 8.78
N LEU A 133 1.67 -9.24 9.66
CA LEU A 133 2.60 -9.24 10.80
C LEU A 133 2.28 -10.37 11.78
N GLN A 134 1.01 -10.55 12.13
CA GLN A 134 0.60 -11.58 13.08
C GLN A 134 0.86 -13.00 12.54
N THR A 135 0.58 -13.26 11.26
CA THR A 135 0.83 -14.57 10.62
C THR A 135 2.31 -14.86 10.42
N SER A 136 3.14 -13.83 10.19
CA SER A 136 4.60 -13.96 10.11
C SER A 136 5.29 -13.99 11.49
N GLY A 137 4.54 -13.92 12.59
CA GLY A 137 5.09 -13.98 13.96
C GLY A 137 5.75 -12.69 14.43
N HIS A 138 5.51 -11.57 13.76
CA HIS A 138 6.05 -10.26 14.13
C HIS A 138 5.10 -9.51 15.08
N ALA A 139 5.69 -8.73 15.99
CA ALA A 139 4.92 -7.84 16.85
C ALA A 139 4.18 -6.78 16.02
N ARG A 140 2.96 -6.43 16.44
CA ARG A 140 2.16 -5.38 15.79
C ARG A 140 2.85 -4.02 15.92
N ARG A 141 2.91 -3.30 14.80
CA ARG A 141 3.48 -1.95 14.67
C ARG A 141 2.42 -0.97 14.14
N HIS A 142 2.68 0.32 14.30
CA HIS A 142 1.85 1.33 13.63
C HIS A 142 2.07 1.28 12.13
N VAL A 143 1.02 1.54 11.36
CA VAL A 143 1.06 1.52 9.90
C VAL A 143 0.87 2.94 9.41
N VAL A 144 1.81 3.46 8.63
CA VAL A 144 1.68 4.76 7.97
C VAL A 144 1.31 4.49 6.52
N VAL A 145 0.12 4.91 6.12
CA VAL A 145 -0.38 4.70 4.76
C VAL A 145 -0.37 6.01 4.00
N GLY A 146 0.32 6.04 2.86
CA GLY A 146 0.28 7.11 1.86
C GLY A 146 -0.59 6.71 0.68
N LEU A 147 -1.67 7.46 0.43
CA LEU A 147 -2.62 7.17 -0.64
C LEU A 147 -2.67 8.30 -1.66
N ALA A 148 -2.34 7.97 -2.91
CA ALA A 148 -2.42 8.87 -4.06
C ALA A 148 -3.13 8.20 -5.24
N LEU A 149 -4.46 8.08 -5.14
CA LEU A 149 -5.29 7.47 -6.18
C LEU A 149 -5.79 8.52 -7.18
N LYS A 150 -6.01 8.09 -8.42
CA LYS A 150 -6.61 8.94 -9.45
C LYS A 150 -8.09 9.15 -9.13
N GLN A 151 -8.57 10.38 -9.20
CA GLN A 151 -10.01 10.66 -9.04
C GLN A 151 -10.76 10.13 -10.27
N ASN A 152 -11.81 9.35 -10.03
CA ASN A 152 -12.72 8.92 -11.09
C ASN A 152 -13.74 10.05 -11.26
N GLY A 153 -13.59 10.86 -12.32
CA GLY A 153 -14.64 11.76 -12.84
C GLY A 153 -14.96 12.99 -11.99
N ASN A 154 -14.31 14.13 -12.29
CA ASN A 154 -14.80 15.47 -11.92
C ASN A 154 -14.97 16.36 -13.16
N GLY A 155 -15.49 15.77 -14.25
CA GLY A 155 -15.39 16.35 -15.59
C GLY A 155 -16.59 16.12 -16.51
N ALA A 156 -17.82 16.16 -15.98
CA ALA A 156 -19.03 16.60 -16.70
C ALA A 156 -20.18 16.62 -15.69
N ARG A 157 -20.87 17.76 -15.60
CA ARG A 157 -22.14 17.87 -14.88
C ARG A 157 -23.22 17.51 -15.88
N ASP A 158 -23.76 16.30 -15.83
CA ASP A 158 -25.12 16.04 -16.29
C ASP A 158 -25.81 15.18 -15.23
N GLU A 159 -26.98 15.66 -14.79
CA GLU A 159 -27.77 15.08 -13.70
C GLU A 159 -28.50 13.82 -14.18
N ASP A 160 -27.77 12.73 -14.41
CA ASP A 160 -28.36 11.39 -14.59
C ASP A 160 -27.94 10.46 -13.45
N ASN A 161 -28.93 9.89 -12.76
CA ASN A 161 -28.77 9.00 -11.60
C ASN A 161 -27.95 7.74 -11.97
N SER A 162 -27.84 7.44 -13.26
CA SER A 162 -27.08 6.32 -13.82
C SER A 162 -25.55 6.52 -13.71
N GLU A 163 -25.05 7.76 -13.68
CA GLU A 163 -23.61 8.03 -13.59
C GLU A 163 -23.07 7.81 -12.16
N GLU A 164 -23.86 8.12 -11.14
CA GLU A 164 -23.46 7.96 -9.74
C GLU A 164 -23.29 6.47 -9.38
N GLU A 165 -24.21 5.60 -9.82
CA GLU A 165 -24.08 4.16 -9.63
C GLU A 165 -22.82 3.58 -10.31
N ALA A 166 -22.50 4.06 -11.52
CA ALA A 166 -21.30 3.64 -12.24
C ALA A 166 -20.00 4.08 -11.54
N LEU A 167 -19.99 5.28 -10.94
CA LEU A 167 -18.86 5.77 -10.15
C LEU A 167 -18.65 4.93 -8.89
N VAL A 168 -19.74 4.56 -8.20
CA VAL A 168 -19.68 3.70 -7.01
C VAL A 168 -19.16 2.31 -7.36
N GLU A 169 -19.62 1.70 -8.44
CA GLU A 169 -19.14 0.38 -8.84
C GLU A 169 -17.66 0.42 -9.25
N SER A 170 -17.25 1.45 -9.99
CA SER A 170 -15.84 1.66 -10.35
C SER A 170 -14.95 1.87 -9.11
N GLU A 171 -15.43 2.59 -8.10
CA GLU A 171 -14.74 2.74 -6.82
C GLU A 171 -14.58 1.40 -6.11
N ARG A 172 -15.63 0.58 -6.12
CA ARG A 172 -15.64 -0.74 -5.48
C ARG A 172 -14.66 -1.70 -6.13
N GLU A 173 -14.59 -1.72 -7.46
CA GLU A 173 -13.60 -2.50 -8.21
C GLU A 173 -12.18 -2.05 -7.89
N ARG A 174 -11.94 -0.74 -7.85
CA ARG A 174 -10.63 -0.19 -7.50
C ARG A 174 -10.24 -0.54 -6.07
N TYR A 175 -11.18 -0.44 -5.14
CA TYR A 175 -10.99 -0.84 -3.75
C TYR A 175 -10.60 -2.31 -3.66
N ALA A 176 -11.35 -3.19 -4.33
CA ALA A 176 -11.03 -4.62 -4.38
C ALA A 176 -9.62 -4.88 -4.93
N GLY A 177 -9.27 -4.30 -6.08
CA GLY A 177 -7.95 -4.49 -6.68
C GLY A 177 -6.80 -3.98 -5.82
N ILE A 178 -6.97 -2.86 -5.11
CA ILE A 178 -5.96 -2.36 -4.17
C ILE A 178 -5.81 -3.31 -2.98
N MET A 179 -6.91 -3.81 -2.41
CA MET A 179 -6.82 -4.73 -1.28
C MET A 179 -6.22 -6.08 -1.67
N ASP A 180 -6.52 -6.57 -2.88
CA ASP A 180 -5.89 -7.76 -3.45
C ASP A 180 -4.37 -7.54 -3.56
N MET A 181 -3.94 -6.44 -4.18
CA MET A 181 -2.54 -6.07 -4.33
C MET A 181 -1.80 -5.99 -2.98
N VAL A 182 -2.43 -5.41 -1.95
CA VAL A 182 -1.84 -5.31 -0.60
C VAL A 182 -1.80 -6.67 0.11
N SER A 183 -2.79 -7.53 -0.12
CA SER A 183 -2.85 -8.87 0.49
C SER A 183 -1.75 -9.82 -0.01
N GLN A 184 -1.11 -9.50 -1.14
CA GLN A 184 0.01 -10.27 -1.68
C GLN A 184 1.31 -10.10 -0.88
N TRP A 185 1.40 -9.12 0.03
CA TRP A 185 2.57 -8.96 0.89
C TRP A 185 2.60 -10.03 2.00
N PRO A 186 3.61 -10.92 2.03
CA PRO A 186 3.66 -12.04 2.98
C PRO A 186 4.06 -11.63 4.42
N GLY A 187 4.40 -10.35 4.63
CA GLY A 187 5.02 -9.87 5.86
C GLY A 187 6.53 -9.65 5.72
N PRO A 188 7.21 -9.24 6.81
CA PRO A 188 8.66 -9.09 6.83
C PRO A 188 9.33 -10.46 6.73
N GLU A 189 10.37 -10.60 5.91
CA GLU A 189 11.22 -11.79 5.94
C GLU A 189 11.99 -11.82 7.26
N LEU A 190 12.05 -13.00 7.89
CA LEU A 190 12.95 -13.22 9.01
C LEU A 190 14.39 -13.01 8.55
N ARG A 191 15.04 -11.93 9.01
CA ARG A 191 16.49 -11.82 8.94
C ARG A 191 17.07 -12.97 9.76
N MET A 192 17.49 -14.05 9.10
CA MET A 192 18.41 -14.99 9.72
C MET A 192 19.69 -14.20 9.99
N ILE A 193 19.90 -13.87 11.27
CA ILE A 193 21.16 -13.30 11.72
C ILE A 193 22.18 -14.42 11.52
N SER A 194 22.88 -14.42 10.39
CA SER A 194 24.04 -15.26 10.15
C SER A 194 25.17 -14.77 11.05
N ASN A 195 25.09 -15.13 12.33
CA ASN A 195 26.21 -15.04 13.26
C ASN A 195 27.05 -16.31 13.09
N LEU A 196 28.02 -16.25 12.19
CA LEU A 196 29.27 -17.01 12.15
C LEU A 196 30.25 -16.05 11.44
N GLU A 197 31.35 -15.57 11.99
CA GLU A 197 32.26 -15.96 13.08
C GLU A 197 32.73 -14.73 13.87
#